data_AF-A0A359LHZ3-F1
#
_entry.id   AF-A0A359LHZ3-F1
#
_cell.length_a   1.000
_cell.length_b   1.000
_cell.length_c   1.000
_cell.angle_alpha   90.00
_cell.angle_beta   90.00
_cell.angle_gamma   90.00
#
_symmetry.space_group_name_H-M   'P 1'
#
loop_
_entity.id
_entity.type
_entity.pdbx_description
1 polymer ?
#
loop_
_entity_poly.entity_id
_entity_poly.type
_entity_poly.pdbx_seq_one_letter_code
_entity_poly.pdbx_strand_id
1 'polypeptide(L)' 'MALLAGKDGDEIVVRIIESAAKYLSPRGVLIVEVGNSAPMILRKYPRLPFIWLEFERGEGEVFLITRE' A
#
# COMPACT_ATOMS: atom_id res chain seq x y z
N MET A 1 20.39 9.43 3.58
CA MET A 1 19.33 8.83 4.41
C MET A 1 18.02 9.00 3.66
N ALA A 2 17.40 7.90 3.24
CA ALA A 2 16.16 7.89 2.45
C ALA A 2 15.15 6.91 3.06
N LEU A 3 15.00 6.94 4.39
CA LEU A 3 14.28 5.92 5.15
C LEU A 3 13.07 6.45 5.94
N LEU A 4 12.67 7.70 5.70
CA LEU A 4 11.51 8.30 6.36
C LEU A 4 10.63 8.95 5.30
N ALA A 5 9.48 8.35 5.04
CA ALA A 5 8.47 8.95 4.20
C ALA A 5 7.61 9.92 5.02
N GLY A 6 8.19 11.08 5.33
CA GLY A 6 7.56 12.10 6.14
C GLY A 6 7.72 11.86 7.64
N LYS A 7 7.00 12.65 8.44
CA LYS A 7 7.15 12.68 9.91
C LYS A 7 6.71 11.37 10.57
N ASP A 8 5.79 10.66 9.94
CA ASP A 8 5.21 9.40 10.41
C ASP A 8 5.51 8.19 9.49
N GLY A 9 6.38 8.33 8.48
CA GLY A 9 6.78 7.22 7.60
C GLY A 9 5.71 6.72 6.61
N ASP A 10 4.47 7.22 6.70
CA ASP A 10 3.30 6.61 6.08
C ASP A 10 2.54 7.51 5.10
N GLU A 11 2.85 8.81 5.12
CA GLU A 11 2.15 9.83 4.33
C GLU A 11 2.24 9.56 2.82
N ILE A 12 3.37 9.00 2.37
CA ILE A 12 3.55 8.70 0.95
C ILE A 12 2.64 7.57 0.49
N VAL A 13 2.46 6.52 1.31
CA VAL A 13 1.63 5.36 0.96
C VAL A 13 0.18 5.77 0.85
N VAL A 14 -0.28 6.59 1.80
CA VAL A 14 -1.61 7.24 1.77
C VAL A 14 -1.81 8.00 0.47
N ARG A 15 -0.85 8.87 0.12
CA ARG A 15 -0.94 9.68 -1.10
C ARG A 15 -0.95 8.81 -2.37
N ILE A 16 -0.17 7.72 -2.39
CA ILE A 16 -0.15 6.76 -3.49
C ILE A 16 -1.52 6.10 -3.64
N ILE A 17 -2.08 5.54 -2.56
CA ILE A 17 -3.40 4.87 -2.57
C ILE A 17 -4.49 5.83 -3.07
N GLU A 18 -4.55 7.05 -2.51
CA GLU A 18 -5.56 8.05 -2.86
C GLU A 18 -5.44 8.55 -4.31
N SER A 19 -4.21 8.56 -4.85
CA SER A 19 -3.95 9.01 -6.22
C SER A 19 -4.02 7.87 -7.25
N ALA A 20 -3.93 6.61 -6.82
CA ALA A 20 -3.73 5.46 -7.71
C ALA A 20 -4.80 5.35 -8.80
N ALA A 21 -6.07 5.58 -8.44
CA ALA A 21 -7.18 5.52 -9.40
C ALA A 21 -7.02 6.49 -10.58
N LYS A 22 -6.36 7.63 -10.39
CA LYS A 22 -6.10 8.62 -11.45
C LYS A 22 -5.06 8.14 -12.46
N TYR A 23 -4.11 7.32 -12.03
CA TYR A 23 -2.94 6.95 -12.84
C TYR A 23 -3.00 5.52 -13.39
N LEU A 24 -3.71 4.60 -12.73
CA LEU A 24 -3.88 3.24 -13.22
C LEU A 24 -4.78 3.21 -14.45
N SER A 25 -4.59 2.21 -15.32
CA SER A 25 -5.58 1.86 -16.37
C SER A 25 -6.75 1.07 -15.75
N PRO A 26 -7.89 0.87 -16.46
CA PRO A 26 -8.96 0.02 -15.93
C PRO A 26 -8.40 -1.38 -15.70
N ARG A 27 -8.68 -1.99 -14.55
CA ARG A 27 -8.09 -3.25 -14.08
C ARG A 27 -6.57 -3.20 -13.84
N GLY A 28 -5.99 -2.00 -13.76
CA GLY A 28 -4.60 -1.80 -13.40
C GLY A 28 -4.35 -2.19 -11.94
N VAL A 29 -3.11 -2.58 -11.66
CA VAL A 29 -2.70 -3.11 -10.36
C VAL A 29 -1.72 -2.14 -9.69
N LEU A 30 -1.92 -1.89 -8.40
CA LEU A 30 -0.94 -1.25 -7.53
C LEU A 30 -0.40 -2.29 -6.54
N ILE A 31 0.92 -2.41 -6.46
CA ILE A 31 1.63 -3.27 -5.50
C ILE A 31 2.58 -2.39 -4.68
N VAL A 32 2.50 -2.45 -3.36
CA VAL A 32 3.30 -1.60 -2.46
C VAL A 32 3.76 -2.40 -1.25
N GLU A 33 5.05 -2.32 -0.96
CA GLU A 33 5.65 -2.76 0.31
C GLU A 33 5.54 -1.64 1.34
N VAL A 34 5.00 -1.94 2.52
CA VAL A 34 4.71 -0.94 3.56
C VAL A 34 5.43 -1.19 4.88
N GLY A 35 6.25 -2.24 4.98
CA GLY A 35 6.91 -2.59 6.24
C GLY A 35 5.91 -2.68 7.42
N ASN A 36 6.34 -2.13 8.56
CA ASN A 36 5.57 -2.06 9.80
C ASN A 36 4.28 -1.22 9.73
N SER A 37 3.97 -0.59 8.60
CA SER A 37 2.83 0.33 8.46
C SER A 37 1.53 -0.36 8.05
N ALA A 38 1.55 -1.68 7.81
CA ALA A 38 0.37 -2.46 7.45
C ALA A 38 -0.83 -2.27 8.40
N PRO A 39 -0.69 -2.30 9.75
CA PRO A 39 -1.81 -2.08 10.66
C PRO A 39 -2.45 -0.69 10.54
N MET A 40 -1.62 0.33 10.26
CA MET A 40 -2.10 1.70 10.06
C MET A 40 -2.90 1.82 8.77
N ILE A 41 -2.41 1.23 7.67
CA ILE A 41 -3.11 1.22 6.37
C ILE A 41 -4.46 0.51 6.49
N LEU A 42 -4.51 -0.66 7.12
CA LEU A 42 -5.74 -1.42 7.33
C LEU A 42 -6.77 -0.64 8.16
N ARG A 43 -6.32 0.07 9.20
CA ARG A 43 -7.19 0.93 10.01
C ARG A 43 -7.73 2.12 9.24
N LYS A 44 -6.91 2.73 8.36
CA LYS A 44 -7.30 3.91 7.58
C LYS A 44 -8.23 3.57 6.41
N TYR A 45 -8.04 2.41 5.80
CA TYR A 45 -8.80 1.97 4.63
C TYR A 45 -9.47 0.61 4.85
N PRO A 46 -10.38 0.47 5.84
CA PRO A 46 -10.96 -0.82 6.22
C PRO A 46 -11.88 -1.45 5.16
N ARG A 47 -12.21 -0.70 4.10
CA ARG A 47 -13.09 -1.13 3.01
C ARG A 47 -12.36 -1.36 1.69
N LEU A 48 -11.06 -1.06 1.60
CA LEU A 48 -10.30 -1.35 0.39
C LEU A 48 -9.97 -2.85 0.34
N PRO A 49 -10.10 -3.50 -0.83
CA PRO A 49 -9.87 -4.93 -0.97
C PRO A 49 -8.37 -5.24 -1.09
N PHE A 50 -7.61 -5.03 -0.02
CA PHE A 50 -6.19 -5.38 0.02
C PHE A 50 -5.98 -6.88 -0.09
N ILE A 51 -5.13 -7.29 -1.03
CA ILE A 51 -4.58 -8.65 -1.11
C ILE A 51 -3.15 -8.60 -0.58
N TRP A 52 -2.91 -9.18 0.59
CA TRP A 52 -1.57 -9.27 1.16
C TRP A 52 -0.83 -10.45 0.54
N LEU A 53 0.34 -10.18 -0.01
CA LEU A 53 1.15 -11.17 -0.71
C LEU A 53 2.04 -11.91 0.29
N GLU A 54 2.03 -13.25 0.20
CA GLU A 54 2.91 -14.12 0.95
C GLU A 54 4.15 -14.47 0.12
N PHE A 55 5.31 -14.52 0.76
CA PHE A 55 6.58 -14.83 0.11
C PHE A 55 7.27 -16.00 0.83
N GLU A 56 8.07 -16.79 0.10
CA GLU A 56 8.88 -17.86 0.71
C GLU A 56 9.90 -17.32 1.73
N ARG A 57 10.30 -16.06 1.59
CA ARG A 57 11.20 -15.34 2.49
C ARG A 57 10.73 -13.90 2.65
N GLY A 58 10.54 -13.46 3.89
CA GLY A 58 10.07 -12.12 4.24
C GLY A 58 8.76 -12.16 5.02
N GLU A 59 8.45 -11.07 5.73
CA GLU A 59 7.17 -10.88 6.38
C GLU A 59 6.21 -10.24 5.37
N GLY A 60 4.94 -10.66 5.34
CA GLY A 60 3.93 -10.32 4.31
C GLY A 60 3.48 -8.86 4.35
N GLU A 61 4.40 -7.95 4.09
CA GLU A 61 4.23 -6.49 4.20
C GLU A 61 4.02 -5.84 2.82
N VAL A 62 3.74 -6.64 1.80
CA VAL A 62 3.39 -6.19 0.45
C VAL A 62 1.91 -6.41 0.21
N PHE A 63 1.19 -5.36 -0.14
CA PHE A 63 -0.20 -5.48 -0.57
C PHE A 63 -0.35 -5.26 -2.08
N LEU A 64 -1.45 -5.78 -2.61
CA LEU A 64 -1.96 -5.52 -3.94
C LEU A 64 -3.39 -4.97 -3.84
N ILE A 65 -3.70 -3.94 -4.64
CA ILE A 65 -5.07 -3.51 -4.93
C ILE A 65 -5.25 -3.28 -6.44
N THR A 66 -6.47 -3.40 -6.92
CA THR A 66 -6.82 -3.17 -8.33
C THR A 66 -7.69 -1.94 -8.49
N ARG A 67 -7.56 -1.26 -9.64
CA ARG A 67 -8.56 -0.28 -10.06
C ARG A 67 -9.69 -1.01 -10.78
N GLU A 68 -10.78 -1.27 -10.08
CA GLU A 68 -12.04 -1.69 -10.72
C GLU A 68 -12.70 -0.54 -11.49
#